data_AF-A0A6B0D2Y7-F1
#
_entry.id   AF-A0A6B0D2Y7-F1
#
_cell.length_a   1.000
_cell.length_b   1.000
_cell.length_c   1.000
_cell.angle_alpha   90.00
_cell.angle_beta   90.00
_cell.angle_gamma   90.00
#
_symmetry.space_group_name_H-M   'P 1'
#
loop_
_entity.id
_entity.type
_entity.pdbx_description
1 polymer ?
#
loop_
_entity_poly.entity_id
_entity_poly.type
_entity_poly.pdbx_seq_one_letter_code
_entity_poly.pdbx_strand_id
1 'polypeptide(L)'
;MNIIDQVKQTLVEEIAASINKAGLADEIPDIKIEVPKDTKNGDYATNIAMVLTKIAKRNPREIAQAIVDNLDTEKAHVKQIDIAGPGFINFYLDNQYLTAIIPEAIEKGDQFGHVNESKGQNVLLEYVSANPTGDLHIGHARNAAVGDALANILTAAGYNVTREYYINDAGNQITNLARSIETRFFEALGDNSYSMPEDGYNGKDIIEIGKDLAEKHPEIKDYSEEARLKEFRKLGVE
;
A
#
# COMPACT_ATOMS: atom_id res chain seq x y z
N MET A 1 2.55 0.44 18.07
CA MET A 1 1.13 0.03 18.24
C MET A 1 0.27 1.24 17.99
N ASN A 2 -0.82 1.10 17.23
CA ASN A 2 -1.76 2.22 17.07
C ASN A 2 -2.65 2.34 18.32
N ILE A 3 -3.40 3.45 18.44
CA ILE A 3 -4.24 3.72 19.61
C ILE A 3 -5.34 2.68 19.83
N ILE A 4 -5.84 2.05 18.76
CA ILE A 4 -6.89 1.02 18.82
C ILE A 4 -6.31 -0.25 19.44
N ASP A 5 -5.11 -0.65 19.04
CA ASP A 5 -4.40 -1.81 19.58
C ASP A 5 -4.08 -1.59 21.06
N GLN A 6 -3.67 -0.38 21.43
CA GLN A 6 -3.42 -0.01 22.83
C GLN A 6 -4.68 -0.17 23.69
N VAL A 7 -5.83 0.36 23.25
CA VAL A 7 -7.09 0.23 24.00
C VAL A 7 -7.54 -1.23 24.13
N LYS A 8 -7.42 -2.03 23.06
CA LYS A 8 -7.71 -3.47 23.14
C LYS A 8 -6.80 -4.17 24.14
N GLN A 9 -5.51 -3.85 24.13
CA GLN A 9 -4.53 -4.43 25.06
C GLN A 9 -4.84 -4.04 26.51
N THR A 10 -5.13 -2.76 26.76
CA THR A 10 -5.54 -2.28 28.10
C THR A 10 -6.82 -2.98 28.57
N LEU A 11 -7.81 -3.16 27.69
CA LEU A 11 -9.03 -3.90 28.04
C LEU A 11 -8.74 -5.36 28.43
N VAL A 12 -7.85 -6.05 27.72
CA VAL A 12 -7.40 -7.42 28.07
C VAL A 12 -6.73 -7.44 29.44
N GLU A 13 -5.82 -6.50 29.71
CA GLU A 13 -5.10 -6.39 30.98
C GLU A 13 -6.06 -6.13 32.15
N GLU A 14 -7.05 -5.24 31.97
CA GLU A 14 -8.05 -4.95 33.00
C GLU A 14 -9.00 -6.12 33.24
N ILE A 15 -9.39 -6.86 32.20
CA ILE A 15 -10.17 -8.10 32.37
C ILE A 15 -9.35 -9.13 33.16
N ALA A 16 -8.06 -9.30 32.84
CA ALA A 16 -7.19 -10.22 33.56
C ALA A 16 -7.03 -9.83 35.04
N ALA A 17 -6.80 -8.54 35.31
CA ALA A 17 -6.73 -8.01 36.67
C ALA A 17 -8.04 -8.24 37.44
N SER A 18 -9.19 -8.07 36.78
CA SER A 18 -10.52 -8.30 37.35
C SER A 18 -10.75 -9.77 37.71
N ILE A 19 -10.31 -10.70 36.85
CA ILE A 19 -10.38 -12.15 37.09
C ILE A 19 -9.58 -12.54 38.34
N ASN A 20 -8.36 -12.01 38.47
CA ASN A 20 -7.52 -12.24 39.64
C ASN A 20 -8.13 -11.65 40.92
N LYS A 21 -8.60 -10.40 40.86
CA LYS A 21 -9.20 -9.71 42.01
C LYS A 21 -10.48 -10.40 42.50
N ALA A 22 -11.27 -10.95 41.58
CA ALA A 22 -12.45 -11.73 41.89
C ALA A 22 -12.16 -13.18 42.33
N GLY A 23 -10.89 -13.62 42.31
CA GLY A 23 -10.48 -14.97 42.70
C GLY A 23 -11.08 -16.05 41.80
N LEU A 24 -11.25 -15.78 40.51
CA LEU A 24 -11.95 -16.67 39.58
C LEU A 24 -11.06 -17.76 38.98
N ALA A 25 -9.75 -17.50 38.84
CA ALA A 25 -8.77 -18.45 38.33
C ALA A 25 -7.35 -18.03 38.75
N ASP A 26 -6.49 -19.00 39.06
CA ASP A 26 -5.05 -18.76 39.30
C ASP A 26 -4.26 -18.64 37.99
N GLU A 27 -4.65 -19.41 36.97
CA GLU A 27 -4.12 -19.33 35.61
C GLU A 27 -5.22 -18.82 34.66
N ILE A 28 -5.00 -17.63 34.10
CA ILE A 28 -5.99 -16.97 33.25
C ILE A 28 -5.88 -17.54 31.83
N PRO A 29 -6.96 -18.11 31.26
CA PRO A 29 -6.96 -18.56 29.88
C PRO A 29 -6.89 -17.37 28.91
N ASP A 30 -6.53 -17.62 27.65
CA ASP A 30 -6.46 -16.60 26.61
C ASP A 30 -7.74 -15.76 26.52
N ILE A 31 -7.61 -14.44 26.72
CA ILE A 31 -8.72 -13.49 26.70
C ILE A 31 -8.88 -12.98 25.27
N LYS A 32 -9.97 -13.38 24.63
CA LYS A 32 -10.31 -12.93 23.29
C LYS A 32 -11.24 -11.73 23.33
N ILE A 33 -10.83 -10.68 22.64
CA ILE A 33 -11.63 -9.49 22.36
C ILE A 33 -12.05 -9.54 20.89
N GLU A 34 -13.35 -9.51 20.66
CA GLU A 34 -13.94 -9.55 19.31
C GLU A 34 -14.77 -8.28 19.06
N VAL A 35 -14.93 -7.91 17.79
CA VAL A 35 -15.87 -6.87 17.38
C VAL A 35 -17.22 -7.54 17.12
N PRO A 36 -18.30 -7.19 17.83
CA PRO A 36 -19.62 -7.76 17.61
C PRO A 36 -20.12 -7.54 16.18
N LYS A 37 -20.86 -8.50 15.62
CA LYS A 37 -21.49 -8.35 14.30
C LYS A 37 -22.60 -7.29 14.26
N ASP A 38 -23.32 -7.14 15.37
CA ASP A 38 -24.35 -6.11 15.55
C ASP A 38 -23.79 -5.04 16.48
N THR A 39 -23.68 -3.81 15.98
CA THR A 39 -23.11 -2.66 16.70
C THR A 39 -23.93 -2.26 17.93
N LYS A 40 -25.18 -2.74 18.05
CA LYS A 40 -25.97 -2.59 19.28
C LYS A 40 -25.42 -3.38 20.45
N ASN A 41 -24.52 -4.34 20.22
CA ASN A 41 -23.91 -5.16 21.27
C ASN A 41 -22.52 -4.63 21.69
N GLY A 42 -22.28 -3.33 21.54
CA GLY A 42 -21.03 -2.69 21.94
C GLY A 42 -19.95 -2.65 20.86
N ASP A 43 -18.85 -1.98 21.20
CA ASP A 43 -17.67 -1.84 20.34
C ASP A 43 -16.80 -3.11 20.39
N TYR A 44 -16.71 -3.70 21.57
CA TYR A 44 -15.98 -4.94 21.82
C TYR A 44 -16.79 -5.91 22.67
N ALA A 45 -16.52 -7.21 22.51
CA ALA A 45 -17.09 -8.24 23.36
C ALA A 45 -16.08 -9.33 23.70
N THR A 46 -16.33 -10.01 24.82
CA THR A 46 -15.59 -11.22 25.22
C THR A 46 -16.53 -12.31 25.74
N ASN A 47 -16.14 -13.56 25.52
CA ASN A 47 -16.80 -14.75 26.06
C ASN A 47 -16.05 -15.35 27.26
N ILE A 48 -15.06 -14.64 27.82
CA ILE A 48 -14.15 -15.15 28.86
C ILE A 48 -14.89 -15.76 30.06
N ALA A 49 -16.03 -15.20 30.44
CA ALA A 49 -16.83 -15.72 31.55
C ALA A 49 -17.35 -17.16 31.28
N MET A 50 -17.65 -17.49 30.02
CA MET A 50 -18.05 -18.84 29.61
C MET A 50 -16.87 -19.81 29.66
N VAL A 51 -15.68 -19.34 29.26
CA VAL A 51 -14.44 -20.13 29.30
C VAL A 51 -14.07 -20.49 30.75
N LEU A 52 -14.20 -19.52 31.66
CA LEU A 52 -13.87 -19.66 33.07
C LEU A 52 -14.81 -20.59 33.86
N THR A 53 -15.99 -20.96 33.33
CA THR A 53 -16.94 -21.86 34.03
C THR A 53 -16.32 -23.17 34.48
N LYS A 54 -15.43 -23.74 33.68
CA LYS A 54 -14.75 -25.00 33.98
C LYS A 54 -13.76 -24.88 35.15
N ILE A 55 -13.21 -23.68 35.34
CA ILE A 55 -12.18 -23.39 36.34
C ILE A 55 -12.85 -22.92 37.63
N ALA A 56 -13.68 -21.88 37.54
CA ALA A 56 -14.37 -21.28 38.68
C ALA A 56 -15.53 -22.13 39.21
N LYS A 57 -16.04 -23.10 38.43
CA LYS A 57 -17.22 -23.94 38.75
C LYS A 57 -18.45 -23.13 39.18
N ARG A 58 -18.64 -21.96 38.56
CA ARG A 58 -19.73 -21.01 38.82
C ARG A 58 -20.57 -20.79 37.57
N ASN A 59 -21.77 -20.26 37.77
CA ASN A 59 -22.63 -19.84 36.65
C ASN A 59 -21.89 -18.76 35.82
N PRO A 60 -21.80 -18.89 34.48
CA PRO A 60 -21.07 -17.93 33.67
C PRO A 60 -21.59 -16.49 33.77
N ARG A 61 -22.87 -16.29 34.09
CA ARG A 61 -23.42 -14.95 34.33
C ARG A 61 -22.92 -14.36 35.65
N GLU A 62 -22.73 -15.16 36.69
CA GLU A 62 -22.10 -14.73 37.94
C GLU A 62 -20.62 -14.42 37.75
N ILE A 63 -19.93 -15.21 36.93
CA ILE A 63 -18.53 -14.96 36.57
C ILE A 63 -18.42 -13.64 35.80
N ALA A 64 -19.28 -13.43 34.80
CA ALA A 64 -19.35 -12.18 34.05
C ALA A 64 -19.58 -10.99 34.99
N GLN A 65 -20.55 -11.09 35.90
CA GLN A 65 -20.83 -10.04 36.88
C GLN A 65 -19.62 -9.75 37.77
N ALA A 66 -18.95 -10.79 38.29
CA ALA A 66 -17.77 -10.62 39.13
C ALA A 66 -16.59 -9.96 38.41
N ILE A 67 -16.42 -10.20 37.10
CA ILE A 67 -15.44 -9.49 36.26
C ILE A 67 -15.85 -8.02 36.14
N VAL A 68 -17.10 -7.74 35.78
CA VAL A 68 -17.62 -6.38 35.62
C VAL A 68 -17.51 -5.56 36.91
N ASP A 69 -17.85 -6.15 38.05
CA ASP A 69 -17.79 -5.49 39.36
C ASP A 69 -16.35 -5.13 39.79
N ASN A 70 -15.34 -5.79 39.22
CA ASN A 70 -13.93 -5.58 39.54
C ASN A 70 -13.16 -4.82 38.45
N LEU A 71 -13.79 -4.53 37.31
CA LEU A 71 -13.17 -3.84 36.18
C LEU A 71 -12.99 -2.36 36.50
N ASP A 72 -11.78 -1.85 36.26
CA ASP A 72 -11.54 -0.41 36.22
C ASP A 72 -12.03 0.15 34.88
N THR A 73 -13.28 0.60 34.86
CA THR A 73 -13.93 1.15 33.66
C THR A 73 -13.27 2.41 33.14
N GLU A 74 -12.69 3.24 34.01
CA GLU A 74 -12.02 4.47 33.59
C GLU A 74 -10.72 4.13 32.86
N LYS A 75 -9.90 3.25 33.47
CA LYS A 75 -8.64 2.81 32.88
C LYS A 75 -8.83 2.01 31.59
N ALA A 76 -9.89 1.21 31.51
CA ALA A 76 -10.24 0.45 30.31
C ALA A 76 -10.92 1.31 29.21
N HIS A 77 -11.16 2.60 29.45
CA HIS A 77 -11.92 3.48 28.56
C HIS A 77 -13.33 2.95 28.23
N VAL A 78 -14.01 2.35 29.19
CA VAL A 78 -15.34 1.75 29.04
C VAL A 78 -16.40 2.65 29.67
N LYS A 79 -17.36 3.10 28.87
CA LYS A 79 -18.49 3.92 29.30
C LYS A 79 -19.67 3.09 29.82
N GLN A 80 -19.91 1.94 29.21
CA GLN A 80 -21.02 1.04 29.57
C GLN A 80 -20.59 -0.41 29.34
N ILE A 81 -21.16 -1.31 30.16
CA ILE A 81 -20.98 -2.75 30.01
C ILE A 81 -22.34 -3.42 30.09
N ASP A 82 -22.62 -4.30 29.14
CA ASP A 82 -23.80 -5.16 29.17
C ASP A 82 -23.41 -6.63 29.24
N ILE A 83 -24.07 -7.40 30.10
CA ILE A 83 -23.92 -8.86 30.14
C ILE A 83 -25.07 -9.48 29.34
N ALA A 84 -24.73 -10.08 28.19
CA ALA A 84 -25.69 -10.66 27.26
C ALA A 84 -25.73 -12.20 27.33
N GLY A 85 -26.93 -12.74 27.13
CA GLY A 85 -27.17 -14.18 27.00
C GLY A 85 -26.53 -15.02 28.11
N PRO A 86 -25.69 -16.02 27.78
CA PRO A 86 -25.10 -16.94 28.75
C PRO A 86 -23.91 -16.36 29.53
N GLY A 87 -23.49 -15.11 29.27
CA GLY A 87 -22.32 -14.49 29.90
C GLY A 87 -21.33 -13.83 28.95
N PHE A 88 -21.79 -13.38 27.76
CA PHE A 88 -21.00 -12.47 26.94
C PHE A 88 -20.92 -11.12 27.64
N ILE A 89 -19.74 -10.53 27.70
CA ILE A 89 -19.53 -9.19 28.24
C ILE A 89 -19.31 -8.26 27.04
N ASN A 90 -20.23 -7.34 26.85
CA ASN A 90 -20.21 -6.35 25.78
C ASN A 90 -19.73 -5.01 26.37
N PHE A 91 -18.71 -4.40 25.77
CA PHE A 91 -18.11 -3.15 26.19
C PHE A 91 -18.46 -2.04 25.19
N TYR A 92 -18.94 -0.92 25.71
CA TYR A 92 -19.16 0.32 24.97
C TYR A 92 -18.11 1.31 25.43
N LEU A 93 -17.22 1.71 24.53
CA LEU A 93 -16.07 2.52 24.87
C LEU A 93 -16.44 4.00 24.97
N ASP A 94 -15.71 4.70 25.83
CA ASP A 94 -15.67 6.15 25.80
C ASP A 94 -14.68 6.60 24.72
N ASN A 95 -15.20 7.05 23.58
CA ASN A 95 -14.41 7.53 22.45
C ASN A 95 -13.53 8.76 22.77
N GLN A 96 -13.58 9.31 23.99
CA GLN A 96 -12.59 10.30 24.45
C GLN A 96 -11.14 9.82 24.30
N TYR A 97 -10.86 8.51 24.38
CA TYR A 97 -9.49 8.03 24.13
C TYR A 97 -8.98 8.41 22.74
N LEU A 98 -9.87 8.52 21.73
CA LEU A 98 -9.50 8.92 20.37
C LEU A 98 -9.03 10.37 20.30
N THR A 99 -9.43 11.23 21.25
CA THR A 99 -9.01 12.64 21.24
C THR A 99 -7.51 12.81 21.42
N ALA A 100 -6.83 11.83 22.06
CA ALA A 100 -5.38 11.80 22.17
C ALA A 100 -4.66 11.67 20.81
N ILE A 101 -5.35 11.19 19.77
CA ILE A 101 -4.77 11.10 18.42
C ILE A 101 -4.59 12.48 17.77
N ILE A 102 -5.38 13.48 18.17
CA ILE A 102 -5.35 14.82 17.58
C ILE A 102 -4.01 15.52 17.87
N PRO A 103 -3.57 15.67 19.13
CA PRO A 103 -2.25 16.25 19.40
C PRO A 103 -1.12 15.42 18.81
N GLU A 104 -1.22 14.08 18.81
CA GLU A 104 -0.24 13.20 18.16
C GLU A 104 -0.12 13.47 16.65
N ALA A 105 -1.26 13.62 15.95
CA ALA A 105 -1.27 13.92 14.53
C ALA A 105 -0.70 15.31 14.24
N ILE A 106 -1.01 16.30 15.08
CA ILE A 106 -0.44 17.65 14.96
C ILE A 106 1.08 17.63 15.18
N GLU A 107 1.55 16.92 16.20
CA GLU A 107 2.97 16.80 16.52
C GLU A 107 3.76 16.08 15.42
N LYS A 108 3.20 14.99 14.87
CA LYS A 108 3.84 14.19 13.81
C LYS A 108 3.75 14.81 12.42
N GLY A 109 2.76 15.69 12.17
CA GLY A 109 2.57 16.34 10.87
C GLY A 109 2.51 15.33 9.72
N ASP A 110 3.34 15.53 8.69
CA ASP A 110 3.42 14.67 7.50
C ASP A 110 3.89 13.24 7.82
N GLN A 111 4.45 12.99 9.00
CA GLN A 111 4.84 11.64 9.45
C GLN A 111 3.71 10.92 10.19
N PHE A 112 2.55 11.56 10.37
CA PHE A 112 1.40 10.88 10.98
C PHE A 112 0.96 9.70 10.09
N GLY A 113 0.74 8.53 10.71
CA GLY A 113 0.42 7.29 10.00
C GLY A 113 1.63 6.52 9.46
N HIS A 114 2.85 7.08 9.54
CA HIS A 114 4.07 6.35 9.21
C HIS A 114 4.49 5.40 10.34
N VAL A 115 5.11 4.29 9.98
CA VAL A 115 5.74 3.37 10.92
C VAL A 115 7.16 3.86 11.20
N ASN A 116 7.48 4.13 12.47
CA ASN A 116 8.80 4.63 12.89
C ASN A 116 9.92 3.59 12.73
N GLU A 117 9.58 2.30 12.80
CA GLU A 117 10.53 1.19 12.74
C GLU A 117 10.64 0.64 11.32
N SER A 118 11.88 0.52 10.83
CA SER A 118 12.14 -0.17 9.58
C SER A 118 11.74 -1.65 9.70
N LYS A 119 11.11 -2.19 8.66
CA LYS A 119 10.87 -3.63 8.53
C LYS A 119 12.14 -4.40 8.16
N GLY A 120 13.23 -3.71 7.78
CA GLY A 120 14.47 -4.33 7.31
C GLY A 120 14.32 -5.11 6.00
N GLN A 121 13.22 -4.91 5.27
CA GLN A 121 12.88 -5.61 4.04
C GLN A 121 13.00 -4.67 2.84
N ASN A 122 13.74 -5.12 1.82
CA ASN A 122 13.87 -4.43 0.55
C ASN A 122 12.75 -4.86 -0.40
N VAL A 123 12.11 -3.90 -1.05
CA VAL A 123 11.07 -4.12 -2.06
C VAL A 123 11.48 -3.42 -3.34
N LEU A 124 11.63 -4.18 -4.43
CA LEU A 124 11.76 -3.62 -5.77
C LEU A 124 10.37 -3.56 -6.38
N LEU A 125 9.93 -2.34 -6.71
CA LEU A 125 8.64 -2.08 -7.33
C LEU A 125 8.86 -1.54 -8.73
N GLU A 126 8.61 -2.39 -9.72
CA GLU A 126 8.62 -2.03 -11.13
C GLU A 126 7.22 -1.59 -11.58
N TYR A 127 7.11 -0.45 -12.25
CA TYR A 127 5.85 0.03 -12.80
C TYR A 127 6.07 0.94 -14.02
N VAL A 128 4.99 1.17 -14.76
CA VAL A 128 4.93 1.75 -16.12
C VAL A 128 5.55 0.85 -17.18
N SER A 129 6.87 0.64 -17.14
CA SER A 129 7.67 -0.20 -18.06
C SER A 129 7.13 -0.26 -19.49
N ALA A 130 6.82 0.91 -20.05
CA ALA A 130 6.27 0.99 -21.39
C ALA A 130 7.38 0.78 -22.41
N ASN A 131 7.09 0.06 -23.49
CA ASN A 131 8.03 -0.08 -24.60
C ASN A 131 8.32 1.32 -25.18
N PRO A 132 9.58 1.62 -25.53
CA PRO A 132 9.99 2.93 -25.99
C PRO A 132 9.63 3.13 -27.47
N THR A 133 8.36 2.95 -27.83
CA THR A 133 7.93 2.91 -29.25
C THR A 133 6.90 3.97 -29.59
N GLY A 134 6.84 5.03 -28.77
CA GLY A 134 5.96 6.18 -28.96
C GLY A 134 5.52 6.79 -27.63
N ASP A 135 4.71 7.84 -27.73
CA ASP A 135 4.25 8.62 -26.58
C ASP A 135 3.45 7.81 -25.55
N LEU A 136 3.59 8.19 -24.28
CA LEU A 136 2.79 7.62 -23.20
C LEU A 136 1.34 8.12 -23.25
N HIS A 137 0.37 7.21 -23.20
CA HIS A 137 -1.05 7.52 -23.10
C HIS A 137 -1.62 7.32 -21.69
N ILE A 138 -2.90 7.64 -21.49
CA ILE A 138 -3.61 7.55 -20.20
C ILE A 138 -3.51 6.19 -19.49
N GLY A 139 -3.40 5.09 -20.25
CA GLY A 139 -3.14 3.77 -19.67
C GLY A 139 -1.84 3.68 -18.87
N HIS A 140 -0.76 4.29 -19.37
CA HIS A 140 0.53 4.37 -18.67
C HIS A 140 0.44 5.30 -17.46
N ALA A 141 -0.26 6.44 -17.59
CA ALA A 141 -0.46 7.37 -16.49
C ALA A 141 -1.20 6.71 -15.30
N ARG A 142 -2.21 5.86 -15.58
CA ARG A 142 -2.87 5.06 -14.53
C ARG A 142 -1.89 4.11 -13.85
N ASN A 143 -1.06 3.41 -14.62
CA ASN A 143 -0.05 2.50 -14.07
C ASN A 143 0.95 3.28 -13.19
N ALA A 144 1.44 4.43 -13.67
CA ALA A 144 2.31 5.33 -12.93
C ALA A 144 1.71 5.76 -11.59
N ALA A 145 0.45 6.21 -11.59
CA ALA A 145 -0.24 6.65 -10.39
C ALA A 145 -0.41 5.52 -9.36
N VAL A 146 -0.74 4.31 -9.81
CA VAL A 146 -0.92 3.15 -8.92
C VAL A 146 0.43 2.71 -8.34
N GLY A 147 1.46 2.59 -9.18
CA GLY A 147 2.79 2.18 -8.76
C GLY A 147 3.41 3.17 -7.78
N ASP A 148 3.31 4.47 -8.05
CA ASP A 148 3.84 5.50 -7.15
C ASP A 148 3.09 5.54 -5.81
N ALA A 149 1.75 5.48 -5.84
CA ALA A 149 0.95 5.42 -4.62
C ALA A 149 1.31 4.20 -3.76
N LEU A 150 1.49 3.02 -4.38
CA LEU A 150 1.92 1.82 -3.68
C LEU A 150 3.33 1.97 -3.09
N ALA A 151 4.27 2.55 -3.83
CA ALA A 151 5.61 2.84 -3.32
C ALA A 151 5.56 3.74 -2.09
N ASN A 152 4.74 4.80 -2.13
CA ASN A 152 4.57 5.74 -1.01
C ASN A 152 3.97 5.04 0.23
N ILE A 153 2.95 4.20 0.05
CA ILE A 153 2.35 3.41 1.13
C ILE A 153 3.37 2.43 1.73
N LEU A 154 4.15 1.73 0.91
CA LEU A 154 5.17 0.78 1.37
C LEU A 154 6.30 1.51 2.12
N THR A 155 6.76 2.66 1.64
CA THR A 155 7.73 3.49 2.36
C THR A 155 7.17 3.94 3.70
N ALA A 156 5.94 4.44 3.75
CA ALA A 156 5.27 4.83 4.99
C ALA A 156 5.09 3.64 5.96
N ALA A 157 4.94 2.43 5.45
CA ALA A 157 4.85 1.20 6.25
C ALA A 157 6.21 0.66 6.75
N GLY A 158 7.32 1.35 6.43
CA GLY A 158 8.67 1.04 6.93
C GLY A 158 9.50 0.11 6.02
N TYR A 159 9.09 -0.10 4.77
CA TYR A 159 9.87 -0.86 3.79
C TYR A 159 10.91 0.01 3.09
N ASN A 160 12.04 -0.60 2.70
CA ASN A 160 13.01 0.06 1.82
C ASN A 160 12.63 -0.20 0.36
N VAL A 161 12.03 0.80 -0.30
CA VAL A 161 11.44 0.66 -1.63
C VAL A 161 12.36 1.23 -2.70
N THR A 162 12.76 0.39 -3.66
CA THR A 162 13.37 0.81 -4.92
C THR A 162 12.28 0.86 -5.99
N ARG A 163 12.12 2.01 -6.64
CA ARG A 163 11.19 2.20 -7.76
C ARG A 163 11.97 1.98 -9.06
N GLU A 164 11.47 1.13 -9.94
CA GLU A 164 12.13 0.79 -11.21
C GLU A 164 11.20 1.04 -12.40
N TYR A 165 11.80 1.47 -13.51
CA TYR A 165 11.17 1.56 -14.82
C TYR A 165 12.00 0.70 -15.77
N TYR A 166 11.42 -0.40 -16.26
CA TYR A 166 12.11 -1.23 -17.23
C TYR A 166 11.92 -0.70 -18.65
N ILE A 167 13.02 -0.38 -19.31
CA ILE A 167 13.05 0.00 -20.73
C ILE A 167 13.46 -1.25 -21.52
N ASN A 168 12.57 -1.72 -22.40
CA ASN A 168 12.88 -2.79 -23.33
C ASN A 168 13.49 -2.22 -24.62
N ASP A 169 14.81 -2.08 -24.64
CA ASP A 169 15.60 -1.56 -25.77
C ASP A 169 16.08 -2.66 -26.75
N ALA A 170 15.51 -3.86 -26.65
CA ALA A 170 15.90 -5.03 -27.43
C ALA A 170 14.77 -5.57 -28.33
N GLY A 171 15.17 -6.21 -29.43
CA GLY A 171 14.28 -6.98 -30.30
C GLY A 171 13.73 -6.23 -31.53
N ASN A 172 12.67 -6.78 -32.11
CA ASN A 172 12.15 -6.29 -33.39
C ASN A 172 11.40 -4.96 -33.26
N GLN A 173 10.76 -4.69 -32.12
CA GLN A 173 10.03 -3.43 -31.92
C GLN A 173 10.95 -2.22 -32.00
N ILE A 174 12.09 -2.25 -31.30
CA ILE A 174 13.07 -1.15 -31.37
C ILE A 174 13.73 -1.04 -32.75
N THR A 175 13.88 -2.17 -33.45
CA THR A 175 14.40 -2.18 -34.83
C THR A 175 13.42 -1.49 -35.77
N ASN A 176 12.14 -1.80 -35.64
CA ASN A 176 11.09 -1.19 -36.46
C ASN A 176 10.97 0.30 -36.14
N LEU A 177 11.09 0.70 -34.88
CA LEU A 177 11.15 2.11 -34.50
C LEU A 177 12.32 2.83 -35.17
N ALA A 178 13.54 2.29 -35.04
CA ALA A 178 14.73 2.89 -35.62
C ALA A 178 14.63 3.03 -37.15
N ARG A 179 14.06 2.03 -37.84
CA ARG A 179 13.80 2.09 -39.29
C ARG A 179 12.70 3.09 -39.66
N SER A 180 11.72 3.27 -38.79
CA SER A 180 10.66 4.28 -38.97
C SER A 180 11.23 5.69 -38.81
N ILE A 181 12.09 5.89 -37.81
CA ILE A 181 12.85 7.14 -37.62
C ILE A 181 13.76 7.40 -38.81
N GLU A 182 14.51 6.39 -39.29
CA GLU A 182 15.38 6.51 -40.48
C GLU A 182 14.58 6.98 -41.70
N THR A 183 13.40 6.39 -41.93
CA THR A 183 12.50 6.79 -43.02
C THR A 183 12.11 8.27 -42.90
N ARG A 184 11.67 8.71 -41.70
CA ARG A 184 11.27 10.12 -41.47
C ARG A 184 12.44 11.09 -41.51
N PHE A 185 13.63 10.67 -41.09
CA PHE A 185 14.86 11.45 -41.15
C PHE A 185 15.24 11.76 -42.61
N PHE A 186 15.26 10.75 -43.49
CA PHE A 186 15.55 10.97 -44.91
C PHE A 186 14.44 11.76 -45.61
N GLU A 187 13.18 11.51 -45.28
CA GLU A 187 12.04 12.30 -45.78
C GLU A 187 12.19 13.79 -45.42
N ALA A 188 12.62 14.10 -44.20
CA ALA A 188 12.89 15.48 -43.75
C ALA A 188 14.06 16.14 -44.50
N LEU A 189 15.04 15.36 -44.96
CA LEU A 189 16.14 15.81 -45.83
C LEU A 189 15.72 15.92 -47.31
N GLY A 190 14.48 15.56 -47.66
CA GLY A 190 13.95 15.57 -49.02
C GLY A 190 14.22 14.30 -49.83
N ASP A 191 14.71 13.23 -49.18
CA ASP A 191 14.96 11.94 -49.81
C ASP A 191 13.83 10.94 -49.50
N ASN A 192 13.06 10.59 -50.52
CA ASN A 192 11.94 9.66 -50.42
C ASN A 192 12.30 8.24 -50.91
N SER A 193 13.60 7.90 -50.98
CA SER A 193 14.05 6.56 -51.40
C SER A 193 13.78 5.48 -50.34
N TYR A 194 13.52 5.87 -49.10
CA TYR A 194 13.22 4.96 -47.99
C TYR A 194 11.71 4.80 -47.82
N SER A 195 11.26 3.55 -47.73
CA SER A 195 9.86 3.21 -47.47
C SER A 195 9.66 2.79 -46.01
N MET A 196 8.56 3.26 -45.42
CA MET A 196 8.16 2.86 -44.07
C MET A 196 8.02 1.32 -43.99
N PRO A 197 8.58 0.65 -42.97
CA PRO A 197 8.39 -0.79 -42.76
C PRO A 197 6.91 -1.16 -42.56
N GLU A 198 6.55 -2.41 -42.87
CA GLU A 198 5.18 -2.93 -42.69
C GLU A 198 4.69 -2.79 -41.23
N ASP A 199 5.53 -3.19 -40.28
CA ASP A 199 5.31 -3.00 -38.84
C ASP A 199 5.94 -1.69 -38.31
N GLY A 200 6.05 -0.68 -39.18
CA GLY A 200 6.65 0.61 -38.87
C GLY A 200 5.73 1.51 -38.05
N TYR A 201 6.34 2.41 -37.27
CA TYR A 201 5.64 3.39 -36.46
C TYR A 201 5.35 4.65 -37.27
N ASN A 202 4.06 4.97 -37.40
CA ASN A 202 3.55 6.03 -38.27
C ASN A 202 3.03 7.25 -37.50
N GLY A 203 3.25 7.31 -36.19
CA GLY A 203 2.78 8.39 -35.34
C GLY A 203 3.41 9.74 -35.70
N LYS A 204 2.75 10.82 -35.27
CA LYS A 204 3.23 12.20 -35.50
C LYS A 204 4.54 12.46 -34.75
N ASP A 205 4.68 11.88 -33.57
CA ASP A 205 5.92 11.82 -32.78
C ASP A 205 7.11 11.34 -33.63
N ILE A 206 6.97 10.26 -34.39
CA ILE A 206 8.05 9.73 -35.24
C ILE A 206 8.44 10.70 -36.37
N ILE A 207 7.47 11.43 -36.92
CA ILE A 207 7.72 12.46 -37.94
C ILE A 207 8.54 13.60 -37.33
N GLU A 208 8.15 14.08 -36.15
CA GLU A 208 8.85 15.18 -35.48
C GLU A 208 10.25 14.76 -35.01
N ILE A 209 10.44 13.53 -34.52
CA ILE A 209 11.76 12.95 -34.21
C ILE A 209 12.64 12.94 -35.46
N GLY A 210 12.12 12.45 -36.60
CA GLY A 210 12.87 12.42 -37.85
C GLY A 210 13.33 13.81 -38.30
N LYS A 211 12.46 14.82 -38.20
CA LYS A 211 12.81 16.22 -38.51
C LYS A 211 13.85 16.80 -37.55
N ASP A 212 13.66 16.61 -36.25
CA ASP A 212 14.57 17.11 -35.23
C ASP A 212 15.98 16.53 -35.40
N LEU A 213 16.07 15.22 -35.70
CA LEU A 213 17.34 14.57 -36.00
C LEU A 213 17.94 15.05 -37.32
N ALA A 214 17.15 15.28 -38.36
CA ALA A 214 17.64 15.83 -39.63
C ALA A 214 18.21 17.25 -39.47
N GLU A 215 17.66 18.04 -38.55
CA GLU A 215 18.14 19.38 -38.24
C GLU A 215 19.40 19.35 -37.36
N LYS A 216 19.40 18.55 -36.29
CA LYS A 216 20.48 18.52 -35.29
C LYS A 216 21.67 17.65 -35.68
N HIS A 217 21.41 16.56 -36.40
CA HIS A 217 22.36 15.51 -36.74
C HIS A 217 22.31 15.10 -38.23
N PRO A 218 22.40 16.05 -39.18
CA PRO A 218 22.35 15.73 -40.61
C PRO A 218 23.46 14.79 -41.08
N GLU A 219 24.58 14.71 -40.36
CA GLU A 219 25.72 13.83 -40.64
C GLU A 219 25.37 12.34 -40.59
N ILE A 220 24.30 11.95 -39.89
CA ILE A 220 23.87 10.54 -39.79
C ILE A 220 23.57 9.96 -41.18
N LYS A 221 23.17 10.79 -42.15
CA LYS A 221 22.90 10.36 -43.54
C LYS A 221 24.10 9.68 -44.20
N ASP A 222 25.31 10.05 -43.81
CA ASP A 222 26.57 9.60 -44.42
C ASP A 222 27.11 8.32 -43.75
N TYR A 223 26.46 7.85 -42.68
CA TYR A 223 26.85 6.63 -41.98
C TYR A 223 26.45 5.38 -42.77
N SER A 224 27.12 4.25 -42.48
CA SER A 224 26.68 2.94 -42.98
C SER A 224 25.30 2.57 -42.42
N GLU A 225 24.55 1.72 -43.12
CA GLU A 225 23.23 1.26 -42.69
C GLU A 225 23.26 0.69 -41.25
N GLU A 226 24.26 -0.14 -40.93
CA GLU A 226 24.42 -0.69 -39.58
C GLU A 226 24.67 0.39 -38.52
N ALA A 227 25.48 1.40 -38.85
CA ALA A 227 25.79 2.50 -37.93
C ALA A 227 24.58 3.42 -37.73
N ARG A 228 23.81 3.72 -38.79
CA ARG A 228 22.56 4.47 -38.67
C ARG A 228 21.54 3.75 -37.82
N LEU A 229 21.33 2.45 -38.06
CA LEU A 229 20.38 1.66 -37.29
C LEU A 229 20.73 1.65 -35.80
N LYS A 230 22.03 1.53 -35.46
CA LYS A 230 22.48 1.61 -34.07
C LYS A 230 22.23 2.97 -33.45
N GLU A 231 22.50 4.04 -34.20
CA GLU A 231 22.31 5.41 -33.72
C GLU A 231 20.83 5.74 -33.51
N PHE A 232 19.96 5.42 -34.47
CA PHE A 232 18.52 5.63 -34.34
C PHE A 232 17.87 4.75 -33.26
N ARG A 233 18.41 3.54 -33.00
CA ARG A 233 17.97 2.75 -31.84
C ARG A 233 18.29 3.43 -30.51
N LYS A 234 19.47 4.05 -30.40
CA LYS A 234 19.87 4.77 -29.19
C LYS A 234 19.03 6.03 -29.01
N LEU A 235 18.97 6.87 -30.04
CA LEU A 235 18.26 8.15 -30.02
C LEU A 235 16.73 8.01 -29.97
N GLY A 236 16.17 6.87 -30.40
CA GLY A 236 14.74 6.60 -30.28
C GLY A 236 14.28 6.20 -28.88
N VAL A 237 15.21 5.94 -27.95
CA VAL A 237 14.94 5.53 -26.56
C VAL A 237 15.28 6.63 -25.56
N GLU A 238 16.20 7.53 -25.91
CA GLU A 238 16.62 8.71 -25.13
C GLU A 238 15.63 9.88 -25.28
#